data_AF-A0A529TVA6-F1
#
_entry.id   AF-A0A529TVA6-F1
#
_cell.length_a   1.000
_cell.length_b   1.000
_cell.length_c   1.000
_cell.angle_alpha   90.00
_cell.angle_beta   90.00
_cell.angle_gamma   90.00
#
_symmetry.space_group_name_H-M   'P 1'
#
loop_
_entity.id
_entity.type
_entity.pdbx_description
1 polymer ?
#
loop_
_entity_poly.entity_id
_entity_poly.type
_entity_poly.pdbx_seq_one_letter_code
_entity_poly.pdbx_strand_id
1 'polypeptide(L)'
;MTQSDYELDVRPILAQGGEPFGAVMEAVAVLAPGQGLRLLAPFKPAPLFHVLGQRGFEPTAREIGNGDWEVIFRPTAGWQESGEVDSESSHTTDPKTWPEPFVELDNRGLEPPEPMVRTLEGVEALSPGETLAALLPREPVFLFEELERRG
;
A
#
# COMPACT_ATOMS: atom_id res chain seq x y z
N MET A 1 -13.33 18.70 -4.38
CA MET A 1 -13.16 19.66 -3.26
C MET A 1 -12.06 19.10 -2.37
N THR A 2 -10.96 19.82 -2.17
CA THR A 2 -9.89 19.38 -1.26
C THR A 2 -10.43 19.44 0.17
N GLN A 3 -10.82 18.29 0.71
CA GLN A 3 -11.33 18.16 2.08
C GLN A 3 -10.21 18.57 3.04
N SER A 4 -10.49 19.49 3.97
CA SER A 4 -9.51 20.00 4.92
C SER A 4 -9.00 18.86 5.82
N ASP A 5 -7.68 18.80 6.01
CA ASP A 5 -7.06 17.81 6.89
C ASP A 5 -7.54 18.00 8.35
N TYR A 6 -7.78 16.91 9.07
CA TYR A 6 -8.08 16.95 10.50
C TYR A 6 -6.83 17.36 11.26
N GLU A 7 -6.90 18.37 12.12
CA GLU A 7 -5.74 18.85 12.86
C GLU A 7 -5.72 18.30 14.29
N LEU A 8 -4.58 17.73 14.68
CA LEU A 8 -4.33 17.22 16.02
C LEU A 8 -2.98 17.73 16.54
N ASP A 9 -3.02 18.57 17.57
CA ASP A 9 -1.81 19.06 18.24
C ASP A 9 -1.53 18.23 19.50
N VAL A 10 -0.38 17.54 19.50
CA VAL A 10 0.04 16.67 20.61
C VAL A 10 1.13 17.29 21.48
N ARG A 11 1.62 18.50 21.16
CA ARG A 11 2.60 19.23 21.97
C ARG A 11 2.11 19.48 23.40
N PRO A 12 0.87 19.94 23.67
CA PRO A 12 0.41 20.16 25.03
C PRO A 12 0.19 18.84 25.80
N ILE A 13 -0.11 17.74 25.10
CA ILE A 13 -0.27 16.41 25.71
C ILE A 13 1.09 15.92 26.22
N LEU A 14 2.11 16.00 25.36
CA LEU A 14 3.48 15.65 25.71
C LEU A 14 4.10 16.57 26.77
N ALA A 15 3.79 17.88 26.72
CA ALA A 15 4.22 18.84 27.73
C ALA A 15 3.66 18.54 29.14
N GLN A 16 2.49 17.89 29.20
CA GLN A 16 1.86 17.44 30.44
C GLN A 16 2.29 16.03 30.86
N GLY A 17 3.19 15.37 30.10
CA GLY A 17 3.61 13.99 30.34
C GLY A 17 2.57 12.94 29.95
N GLY A 18 1.56 13.31 29.16
CA GLY A 18 0.53 12.39 28.65
C GLY A 18 0.95 11.63 27.40
N GLU A 19 0.17 10.60 27.06
CA GLU A 19 0.42 9.77 25.87
C GLU A 19 -0.39 10.27 24.65
N PRO A 20 0.28 10.75 23.59
CA PRO A 20 -0.41 11.30 22.42
C PRO A 20 -0.94 10.22 21.47
N PHE A 21 -0.45 8.99 21.57
CA PHE A 21 -0.80 7.90 20.65
C PHE A 21 -2.30 7.60 20.68
N GLY A 22 -2.92 7.54 21.87
CA GLY A 22 -4.36 7.31 22.00
C GLY A 22 -5.19 8.37 21.27
N ALA A 23 -4.87 9.65 21.48
CA ALA A 23 -5.55 10.76 20.81
C ALA A 23 -5.38 10.72 19.28
N VAL A 24 -4.22 10.31 18.78
CA VAL A 24 -3.98 10.08 17.35
C VAL A 24 -4.89 8.97 16.82
N MET A 25 -5.01 7.86 17.54
CA MET A 25 -5.83 6.73 17.12
C MET A 25 -7.33 7.06 17.11
N GLU A 26 -7.80 7.83 18.10
CA GLU A 26 -9.17 8.35 18.12
C GLU A 26 -9.41 9.30 16.96
N ALA A 27 -8.49 10.23 16.70
CA ALA A 27 -8.59 11.15 15.57
C ALA A 27 -8.68 10.40 14.24
N VAL A 28 -7.82 9.39 14.03
CA VAL A 28 -7.83 8.53 12.83
C VAL A 28 -9.13 7.75 12.70
N ALA A 29 -9.71 7.28 13.81
CA ALA A 29 -10.97 6.54 13.80
C ALA A 29 -12.20 7.41 13.44
N VAL A 30 -12.12 8.74 13.61
CA VAL A 30 -13.20 9.68 13.25
C VAL A 30 -12.97 10.42 11.93
N LEU A 31 -11.87 10.15 11.23
CA LEU A 31 -11.60 10.75 9.92
C LEU A 31 -12.65 10.30 8.90
N ALA A 32 -13.08 11.22 8.04
CA ALA A 32 -13.87 10.86 6.87
C ALA A 32 -13.01 10.08 5.85
N PRO A 33 -13.62 9.21 5.04
CA PRO A 33 -12.91 8.52 3.97
C PRO A 33 -12.28 9.53 3.00
N GLY A 34 -10.96 9.44 2.81
CA GLY A 34 -10.19 10.39 1.99
C GLY A 34 -9.69 11.63 2.74
N GLN A 35 -10.02 11.80 4.02
CA GLN A 35 -9.54 12.91 4.84
C GLN A 35 -8.14 12.62 5.41
N GLY A 36 -7.22 13.57 5.28
CA GLY A 36 -5.89 13.49 5.90
C GLY A 36 -5.88 13.91 7.37
N LEU A 37 -4.82 13.51 8.10
CA LEU A 37 -4.56 13.94 9.47
C LEU A 37 -3.28 14.78 9.52
N ARG A 38 -3.38 16.01 10.02
CA ARG A 38 -2.26 16.91 10.32
C ARG A 38 -1.93 16.84 11.80
N LEU A 39 -0.79 16.24 12.12
CA LEU A 39 -0.27 16.04 13.47
C LEU A 39 0.87 17.02 13.77
N LEU A 40 0.78 17.75 14.89
CA LEU A 40 1.85 18.63 15.37
C LEU A 40 2.51 18.03 16.61
N ALA A 41 3.80 17.71 16.52
CA ALA A 41 4.57 17.08 17.59
C ALA A 41 5.90 17.79 17.84
N PRO A 42 6.43 17.82 19.07
CA PRO A 42 7.71 18.47 19.38
C PRO A 42 8.94 17.62 18.97
N PHE A 43 8.73 16.53 18.23
CA PHE A 43 9.77 15.68 17.65
C PHE A 43 9.18 14.82 16.53
N LYS A 44 10.04 14.24 15.68
CA LYS A 44 9.65 13.33 14.60
C LYS A 44 9.11 12.00 15.14
N PRO A 45 7.80 11.69 14.98
CA PRO A 45 7.21 10.50 15.57
C PRO A 45 7.42 9.27 14.67
N ALA A 46 8.68 8.82 14.55
CA ALA A 46 9.05 7.68 13.72
C ALA A 46 8.21 6.41 13.95
N PRO A 47 7.83 6.04 15.20
CA PRO A 47 6.97 4.88 15.43
C PRO A 47 5.58 5.01 14.80
N LEU A 48 5.00 6.21 14.77
CA LEU A 48 3.66 6.44 14.20
C LEU A 48 3.63 6.28 12.68
N PHE A 49 4.74 6.57 12.00
CA PHE A 49 4.83 6.41 10.55
C PHE A 49 4.64 4.96 10.13
N HIS A 50 5.19 4.02 10.90
CA HIS A 50 5.03 2.60 10.63
C HIS A 50 3.58 2.14 10.88
N VAL A 51 2.99 2.56 12.01
CA VAL A 51 1.62 2.17 12.39
C VAL A 51 0.60 2.68 11.38
N LEU A 52 0.69 3.96 11.00
CA LEU A 52 -0.25 4.57 10.06
C LEU A 52 0.07 4.16 8.60
N GLY A 53 1.33 3.89 8.28
CA GLY A 53 1.73 3.27 7.01
C GLY A 53 1.10 1.90 6.79
N GLN A 54 1.05 1.05 7.82
CA GLN A 54 0.35 -0.24 7.77
C GLN A 54 -1.17 -0.10 7.60
N ARG A 55 -1.72 1.04 8.01
CA ARG A 55 -3.14 1.42 7.82
C ARG A 55 -3.36 2.19 6.51
N GLY A 56 -2.41 2.14 5.58
CA GLY A 56 -2.53 2.77 4.27
C GLY A 56 -2.58 4.29 4.28
N PHE A 57 -1.95 4.93 5.27
CA PHE A 57 -1.68 6.35 5.26
C PHE A 57 -0.22 6.61 4.90
N GLU A 58 0.02 7.57 4.03
CA GLU A 58 1.34 8.05 3.66
C GLU A 58 1.76 9.23 4.56
N PRO A 59 2.81 9.07 5.40
CA PRO A 59 3.28 10.13 6.29
C PRO A 59 4.23 11.09 5.57
N THR A 60 3.89 12.38 5.59
CA THR A 60 4.75 13.48 5.13
C THR A 60 5.15 14.33 6.33
N ALA A 61 6.38 14.17 6.81
CA ALA A 61 6.91 14.94 7.94
C ALA A 61 7.75 16.13 7.48
N ARG A 62 7.51 17.30 8.06
CA ARG A 62 8.23 18.54 7.82
C ARG A 62 8.54 19.24 9.13
N GLU A 63 9.77 19.70 9.29
CA GLU A 63 10.15 20.55 10.41
C GLU A 63 9.59 21.97 10.20
N ILE A 64 8.91 22.50 11.21
CA ILE A 64 8.27 23.83 11.17
C ILE A 64 9.01 24.88 12.02
N GLY A 65 10.15 24.51 12.61
CA GLY A 65 11.00 25.38 13.44
C GLY A 65 10.80 25.17 14.94
N ASN A 66 11.71 25.70 15.77
CA ASN A 66 11.74 25.52 17.24
C ASN A 66 11.82 24.05 17.73
N GLY A 67 12.20 23.12 16.86
CA GLY A 67 12.15 21.68 17.16
C GLY A 67 10.76 21.06 17.00
N ASP A 68 9.76 21.84 16.57
CA ASP A 68 8.43 21.33 16.24
C ASP A 68 8.39 20.72 14.84
N TRP A 69 7.62 19.64 14.74
CA TRP A 69 7.41 18.85 13.54
C TRP A 69 5.93 18.82 13.20
N GLU A 70 5.64 19.09 11.94
CA GLU A 70 4.35 18.85 11.32
C GLU A 70 4.41 17.53 10.54
N VAL A 71 3.45 16.66 10.77
CA VAL A 71 3.31 15.40 10.03
C VAL A 71 1.92 15.35 9.43
N ILE A 72 1.85 15.26 8.10
CA ILE A 72 0.60 15.10 7.37
C ILE A 72 0.49 13.64 6.96
N PHE A 73 -0.49 12.92 7.49
CA PHE A 73 -0.85 11.58 7.07
C PHE A 73 -1.94 11.68 6.02
N ARG A 74 -1.61 11.33 4.78
CA ARG A 74 -2.60 11.29 3.70
C ARG A 74 -3.07 9.87 3.49
N PRO A 75 -4.38 9.60 3.34
CA PRO A 75 -4.83 8.29 2.92
C PRO A 75 -4.25 8.01 1.53
N THR A 76 -3.52 6.90 1.38
CA THR A 76 -3.12 6.40 0.08
C THR A 76 -4.37 5.92 -0.62
N ALA A 77 -4.61 6.39 -1.84
CA ALA A 77 -5.66 5.89 -2.72
C ALA A 77 -5.42 4.38 -2.92
N GLY A 78 -6.10 3.56 -2.14
CA GLY A 78 -5.79 2.14 -1.96
C GLY A 78 -6.16 1.59 -0.57
N TRP A 79 -6.27 2.45 0.46
CA TRP A 79 -6.90 2.06 1.73
C TRP A 79 -8.37 2.44 1.73
N GLN A 80 -9.12 1.77 0.87
CA GLN A 80 -10.54 1.58 1.13
C GLN A 80 -10.62 0.56 2.26
N GLU A 81 -11.32 0.89 3.35
CA GLU A 81 -11.89 -0.15 4.21
C GLU A 81 -12.39 -1.27 3.31
N SER A 82 -12.00 -2.51 3.59
CA SER A 82 -12.45 -3.67 2.84
C SER A 82 -13.98 -3.69 2.82
N GLY A 83 -14.54 -3.16 1.74
CA GLY A 83 -15.96 -2.89 1.57
C GLY A 83 -16.17 -2.34 0.16
N GLU A 84 -16.37 -3.26 -0.79
CA GLU A 84 -16.86 -3.05 -2.17
C GLU A 84 -15.92 -2.29 -3.12
N VAL A 85 -15.12 -3.01 -3.92
CA VAL A 85 -15.34 -3.39 -5.33
C VAL A 85 -15.57 -2.24 -6.31
N ASP A 86 -14.72 -2.26 -7.34
CA ASP A 86 -14.91 -1.75 -8.69
C ASP A 86 -14.50 -0.30 -9.02
N SER A 87 -13.47 -0.25 -9.86
CA SER A 87 -13.30 0.64 -11.02
C SER A 87 -12.49 1.95 -10.95
N GLU A 88 -11.45 1.89 -11.80
CA GLU A 88 -10.93 2.93 -12.71
C GLU A 88 -9.81 3.85 -12.22
N SER A 89 -8.61 3.28 -12.28
CA SER A 89 -7.51 3.69 -13.17
C SER A 89 -7.23 5.18 -13.37
N SER A 90 -6.05 5.59 -12.91
CA SER A 90 -5.23 6.61 -13.58
C SER A 90 -3.77 6.19 -13.54
N HIS A 91 -3.41 5.23 -14.40
CA HIS A 91 -2.02 4.85 -14.65
C HIS A 91 -1.44 5.75 -15.74
N THR A 92 -0.48 6.60 -15.38
CA THR A 92 0.35 7.32 -16.34
C THR A 92 1.38 6.34 -16.92
N THR A 93 1.47 6.30 -18.24
CA THR A 93 2.23 5.34 -19.04
C THR A 93 3.75 5.55 -18.91
N ASP A 94 4.45 4.57 -18.34
CA ASP A 94 5.91 4.43 -18.44
C ASP A 94 6.27 3.38 -19.53
N PRO A 95 7.18 3.67 -20.46
CA PRO A 95 7.55 2.78 -21.57
C PRO A 95 8.45 1.59 -21.19
N LYS A 96 8.52 1.25 -19.89
CA LYS A 96 9.15 0.02 -19.35
C LYS A 96 8.13 -0.93 -18.72
N THR A 97 6.85 -0.57 -18.79
CA THR A 97 5.76 -1.28 -18.13
C THR A 97 5.33 -2.46 -18.98
N TRP A 98 5.71 -3.65 -18.55
CA TRP A 98 5.04 -4.89 -18.94
C TRP A 98 3.51 -4.67 -18.82
N PRO A 99 2.71 -5.01 -19.84
CA PRO A 99 1.27 -4.75 -19.82
C PRO A 99 0.62 -5.36 -18.58
N GLU A 100 -0.48 -4.74 -18.14
CA GLU A 100 -1.26 -5.25 -17.02
C GLU A 100 -1.63 -6.72 -17.27
N PRO A 101 -1.39 -7.61 -16.30
CA PRO A 101 -1.67 -9.02 -16.49
C PRO A 101 -3.18 -9.21 -16.71
N PHE A 102 -3.53 -9.80 -17.85
CA PHE A 102 -4.88 -10.24 -18.15
C PHE A 102 -5.34 -11.33 -17.18
N VAL A 103 -4.39 -12.15 -16.68
CA VAL A 103 -4.65 -13.20 -15.70
C VAL A 103 -3.63 -13.12 -14.56
N GLU A 104 -4.13 -13.11 -13.33
CA GLU A 104 -3.29 -13.23 -12.12
C GLU A 104 -3.52 -14.57 -11.43
N LEU A 105 -2.45 -15.31 -11.17
CA LEU A 105 -2.47 -16.60 -10.48
C LEU A 105 -1.70 -16.52 -9.16
N ASP A 106 -2.39 -16.68 -8.04
CA ASP A 106 -1.74 -16.83 -6.73
C ASP A 106 -1.42 -18.30 -6.44
N ASN A 107 -0.13 -18.65 -6.43
CA ASN A 107 0.37 -19.99 -6.15
C ASN A 107 1.13 -20.07 -4.82
N ARG A 108 1.08 -19.04 -3.95
CA ARG A 108 1.88 -18.93 -2.72
C ARG A 108 1.55 -19.96 -1.63
N GLY A 109 0.48 -20.72 -1.79
CA GLY A 109 0.07 -21.80 -0.87
C GLY A 109 0.18 -23.21 -1.45
N LEU A 110 0.70 -23.35 -2.67
CA LEU A 110 0.75 -24.64 -3.37
C LEU A 110 2.09 -25.34 -3.19
N GLU A 111 2.06 -26.67 -2.99
CA GLU A 111 3.28 -27.46 -2.84
C GLU A 111 3.90 -27.79 -4.21
N PRO A 112 5.23 -27.85 -4.33
CA PRO A 112 5.86 -28.27 -5.59
C PRO A 112 5.41 -29.69 -5.97
N PRO A 113 4.98 -29.96 -7.22
CA PRO A 113 5.12 -29.14 -8.44
C PRO A 113 3.90 -28.29 -8.83
N GLU A 114 2.85 -28.21 -8.00
CA GLU A 114 1.58 -27.56 -8.34
C GLU A 114 1.71 -26.09 -8.80
N PRO A 115 2.55 -25.22 -8.19
CA PRO A 115 2.77 -23.86 -8.68
C PRO A 115 3.24 -23.81 -10.14
N MET A 116 4.04 -24.79 -10.56
CA MET A 116 4.58 -24.85 -11.91
C MET A 116 3.51 -25.29 -12.90
N VAL A 117 2.76 -26.34 -12.57
CA VAL A 117 1.67 -26.86 -13.43
C VAL A 117 0.63 -25.78 -13.67
N ARG A 118 0.18 -25.11 -12.60
CA ARG A 118 -0.86 -24.08 -12.67
C ARG A 118 -0.43 -22.86 -13.50
N THR A 119 0.84 -22.45 -13.40
CA THR A 119 1.36 -21.37 -14.24
C THR A 119 1.45 -21.79 -15.71
N LEU A 120 1.90 -23.01 -16.01
CA LEU A 120 1.97 -23.51 -17.39
C LEU A 120 0.59 -23.63 -18.03
N GLU A 121 -0.40 -24.18 -17.30
CA GLU A 121 -1.79 -24.23 -17.77
C GLU A 121 -2.35 -22.82 -18.02
N GLY A 122 -2.05 -21.89 -17.10
CA GLY A 122 -2.43 -20.49 -17.25
C GLY A 122 -1.84 -19.86 -18.52
N VAL A 123 -0.56 -20.12 -18.81
CA VAL A 123 0.11 -19.63 -20.02
C VAL A 123 -0.45 -20.28 -21.28
N GLU A 124 -0.76 -21.58 -21.27
CA GLU A 124 -1.39 -22.29 -22.40
C GLU A 124 -2.80 -21.77 -22.72
N ALA A 125 -3.49 -21.19 -21.73
CA ALA A 125 -4.80 -20.58 -21.91
C ALA A 125 -4.75 -19.14 -22.49
N LEU A 126 -3.58 -18.51 -22.59
CA LEU A 126 -3.43 -17.14 -23.08
C LEU A 126 -3.47 -17.08 -24.61
N SER A 127 -4.11 -16.02 -25.10
CA SER A 127 -4.04 -15.59 -26.49
C SER A 127 -2.78 -14.76 -26.75
N PRO A 128 -2.30 -14.69 -28.02
CA PRO A 128 -1.15 -13.85 -28.36
C PRO A 128 -1.37 -12.38 -27.98
N GLY A 129 -0.48 -11.85 -27.15
CA GLY A 129 -0.56 -10.48 -26.62
C GLY A 129 -1.24 -10.36 -25.26
N GLU A 130 -1.87 -11.43 -24.75
CA GLU A 130 -2.32 -11.50 -23.37
C GLU A 130 -1.15 -11.82 -22.44
N THR A 131 -1.28 -11.39 -21.20
CA THR A 131 -0.18 -11.37 -20.24
C THR A 131 -0.63 -12.02 -18.93
N LEU A 132 0.23 -12.82 -18.30
CA LEU A 132 -0.08 -13.50 -17.05
C LEU A 132 0.95 -13.17 -15.97
N ALA A 133 0.47 -12.87 -14.77
CA ALA A 133 1.28 -12.72 -13.57
C ALA A 133 1.03 -13.91 -12.63
N ALA A 134 2.09 -14.60 -12.21
CA ALA A 134 2.00 -15.70 -11.26
C ALA A 134 2.80 -15.39 -9.99
N LEU A 135 2.13 -15.38 -8.83
CA LEU A 135 2.78 -15.24 -7.52
C LEU A 135 3.25 -16.60 -7.04
N LEU A 136 4.56 -16.79 -6.97
CA LEU A 136 5.18 -18.07 -6.63
C LEU A 136 5.79 -18.00 -5.23
N PRO A 137 5.72 -19.08 -4.43
CA PRO A 137 6.21 -19.08 -3.04
C PRO A 137 7.75 -19.07 -2.96
N ARG A 138 8.42 -19.40 -4.07
CA ARG A 138 9.88 -19.48 -4.18
C ARG A 138 10.33 -19.27 -5.62
N GLU A 139 11.63 -19.06 -5.81
CA GLU A 139 12.22 -18.88 -7.14
C GLU A 139 11.99 -20.11 -8.03
N PRO A 140 11.33 -19.94 -9.20
CA PRO A 140 10.84 -21.05 -10.00
C PRO A 140 11.81 -21.40 -11.14
N VAL A 141 13.03 -21.83 -10.82
CA VAL A 141 14.09 -22.09 -11.81
C VAL A 141 13.63 -22.98 -12.97
N PHE A 142 12.94 -24.10 -12.66
CA PHE A 142 12.42 -25.03 -13.67
C PHE A 142 11.29 -24.47 -14.52
N LEU A 143 10.51 -23.51 -13.99
CA LEU A 143 9.42 -22.88 -14.75
C LEU A 143 9.99 -21.99 -15.86
N PHE A 144 11.09 -21.26 -15.58
CA PHE A 144 11.74 -20.43 -16.59
C PHE A 144 12.23 -21.28 -17.77
N GLU A 145 12.92 -22.39 -17.49
CA GLU A 145 13.38 -23.31 -18.54
C GLU A 145 12.22 -23.87 -19.38
N GLU A 146 11.10 -24.19 -18.73
CA GLU A 146 9.92 -24.73 -19.38
C GLU A 146 9.18 -23.69 -20.23
N LEU A 147 9.13 -22.43 -19.79
CA LEU A 147 8.58 -21.31 -20.58
C LEU A 147 9.48 -20.98 -21.78
N GLU A 148 10.80 -20.93 -21.59
CA GLU A 148 11.76 -20.72 -22.69
C GLU A 148 11.68 -21.81 -23.75
N ARG A 149 11.40 -23.06 -23.34
CA ARG A 149 11.20 -24.18 -24.27
C ARG A 149 9.92 -24.04 -25.10
N ARG A 150 8.89 -23.37 -24.57
CA ARG A 150 7.54 -23.30 -25.17
C ARG A 150 7.32 -22.07 -26.05
N GLY A 151 8.04 -20.97 -25.81
CA GLY A 151 8.08 -19.80 -26.69
C GLY A 151 6.77 -19.02 -26.72
#